data_AF-A0A349YFS5-F1
#
_entry.id   AF-A0A349YFS5-F1
#
_cell.length_a   1.000
_cell.length_b   1.000
_cell.length_c   1.000
_cell.angle_alpha   90.00
_cell.angle_beta   90.00
_cell.angle_gamma   90.00
#
_symmetry.space_group_name_H-M   'P 1'
#
loop_
_entity.id
_entity.type
_entity.pdbx_description
1 polymer ?
#
loop_
_entity_poly.entity_id
_entity_poly.type
_entity_poly.pdbx_seq_one_letter_code
_entity_poly.pdbx_strand_id
1 'polypeptide(L)'
;LRTLDSFSHENTLLRMRADDIKDVDLQLPDDLPNRVRELANQVTFKETNSYDKMAAICSYLRQYTYSKDVEEVSKRQDFVEDFLYRTKRGYCTYFATSAAVMGRCVGIPTRYVEGVIVSKDCKKKKGYSLLDGNSLHAWCEAYFEGFGWIRFEATPGYGDKVGTWKKTNGRNYYEKNPIETSLMPEVSSEPVEIKAKALRSDVTYRVLLGFMCFVLAILVIFGMCVWNQRKKRTRNEQCVWRFKRILFYLKKLGFRIEYGETLIEFRDRVQDKMRDMELWKHEQFEEVVDFYLKMRFGKVELEDSERKKMEMFIGMLKVLCREKFGKGRCWMIVLEEKMIR
;
A
#
# COMPACT_ATOMS: atom_id res chain seq x y z
N LEU A 1 47.43 13.92 -16.87
CA LEU A 1 47.66 13.27 -15.55
C LEU A 1 46.46 13.40 -14.61
N ARG A 2 45.82 14.57 -14.44
CA ARG A 2 44.59 14.72 -13.62
C ARG A 2 43.34 13.96 -14.11
N THR A 3 43.33 13.45 -15.34
CA THR A 3 42.18 12.73 -15.93
C THR A 3 42.23 11.22 -15.76
N LEU A 4 43.41 10.64 -15.48
CA LEU A 4 43.55 9.19 -15.29
C LEU A 4 43.21 8.80 -13.84
N ASP A 5 43.59 9.63 -12.86
CA ASP A 5 43.25 9.40 -11.45
C ASP A 5 41.75 9.55 -11.16
N SER A 6 41.06 10.51 -11.78
CA SER A 6 39.61 10.66 -11.60
C SER A 6 38.82 9.50 -12.20
N PHE A 7 39.24 9.01 -13.38
CA PHE A 7 38.63 7.85 -14.03
C PHE A 7 38.92 6.54 -13.27
N SER A 8 40.11 6.43 -12.67
CA SER A 8 40.49 5.34 -11.77
C SER A 8 39.61 5.34 -10.52
N HIS A 9 39.43 6.50 -9.87
CA HIS A 9 38.68 6.63 -8.62
C HIS A 9 37.16 6.43 -8.80
N GLU A 10 36.56 6.95 -9.89
CA GLU A 10 35.16 6.70 -10.23
C GLU A 10 34.89 5.20 -10.49
N ASN A 11 35.83 4.50 -11.15
CA ASN A 11 35.72 3.05 -11.33
C ASN A 11 35.84 2.28 -10.01
N THR A 12 36.64 2.75 -9.06
CA THR A 12 36.71 2.15 -7.72
C THR A 12 35.38 2.27 -6.98
N LEU A 13 34.76 3.46 -6.97
CA LEU A 13 33.48 3.69 -6.31
C LEU A 13 32.34 2.86 -6.94
N LEU A 14 32.32 2.74 -8.26
CA LEU A 14 31.33 1.92 -8.97
C LEU A 14 31.49 0.42 -8.66
N ARG A 15 32.74 -0.06 -8.53
CA ARG A 15 33.02 -1.44 -8.12
C ARG A 15 32.63 -1.72 -6.68
N MET A 16 33.02 -0.85 -5.75
CA MET A 16 32.61 -0.96 -4.34
C MET A 16 31.09 -1.01 -4.22
N ARG A 17 30.38 -0.14 -4.95
CA ARG A 17 28.91 -0.15 -4.97
C ARG A 17 28.34 -1.42 -5.61
N ALA A 18 28.99 -1.97 -6.63
CA ALA A 18 28.57 -3.23 -7.24
C ALA A 18 28.73 -4.41 -6.27
N ASP A 19 29.77 -4.40 -5.45
CA ASP A 19 30.00 -5.42 -4.42
C ASP A 19 29.00 -5.28 -3.26
N ASP A 20 28.73 -4.06 -2.78
CA ASP A 20 27.66 -3.80 -1.80
C ASP A 20 26.29 -4.31 -2.29
N ILE A 21 25.98 -4.09 -3.59
CA ILE A 21 24.74 -4.58 -4.19
C ILE A 21 24.72 -6.11 -4.22
N LYS A 22 25.83 -6.78 -4.53
CA LYS A 22 25.89 -8.25 -4.49
C LYS A 22 25.65 -8.77 -3.08
N ASP A 23 26.25 -8.15 -2.07
CA ASP A 23 26.12 -8.56 -0.67
C ASP A 23 24.68 -8.43 -0.13
N VAL A 24 23.93 -7.44 -0.60
CA VAL A 24 22.56 -7.18 -0.17
C VAL A 24 21.53 -7.91 -1.04
N ASP A 25 21.67 -7.87 -2.36
CA ASP A 25 20.64 -8.30 -3.31
C ASP A 25 20.82 -9.74 -3.85
N LEU A 26 21.80 -10.49 -3.34
CA LEU A 26 21.91 -11.95 -3.54
C LEU A 26 21.35 -12.77 -2.37
N GLN A 27 20.96 -12.13 -1.27
CA GLN A 27 20.50 -12.83 -0.08
C GLN A 27 19.25 -13.68 -0.36
N LEU A 28 19.30 -14.92 0.12
CA LEU A 28 18.22 -15.89 0.08
C LEU A 28 18.03 -16.46 1.49
N PRO A 29 16.80 -16.82 1.90
CA PRO A 29 16.58 -17.51 3.16
C PRO A 29 17.38 -18.82 3.23
N ASP A 30 17.92 -19.12 4.42
CA ASP A 30 18.67 -20.36 4.66
C ASP A 30 17.81 -21.62 4.47
N ASP A 31 16.49 -21.48 4.66
CA ASP A 31 15.50 -22.55 4.51
C ASP A 31 14.85 -22.60 3.12
N LEU A 32 15.35 -21.85 2.13
CA LEU A 32 14.85 -21.91 0.76
C LEU A 32 14.98 -23.35 0.21
N PRO A 33 13.89 -23.99 -0.25
CA PRO A 33 13.95 -25.35 -0.76
C PRO A 33 14.93 -25.51 -1.94
N ASN A 34 15.81 -26.52 -1.87
CA ASN A 34 16.85 -26.77 -2.88
C ASN A 34 16.29 -26.89 -4.30
N ARG A 35 15.10 -27.45 -4.48
CA ARG A 35 14.49 -27.60 -5.81
C ARG A 35 14.26 -26.26 -6.51
N VAL A 36 14.07 -25.16 -5.77
CA VAL A 36 13.96 -23.82 -6.36
C VAL A 36 15.28 -23.40 -7.01
N ARG A 37 16.43 -23.68 -6.37
CA ARG A 37 17.75 -23.47 -6.97
C ARG A 37 17.98 -24.39 -8.17
N GLU A 38 17.62 -25.66 -8.05
CA GLU A 38 17.75 -26.63 -9.15
C GLU A 38 16.95 -26.21 -10.37
N LEU A 39 15.70 -25.77 -10.18
CA LEU A 39 14.87 -25.26 -11.27
C LEU A 39 15.45 -24.00 -11.90
N ALA A 40 15.95 -23.06 -11.10
CA ALA A 40 16.57 -21.86 -11.62
C ALA A 40 17.80 -22.18 -12.49
N ASN A 41 18.66 -23.10 -12.04
CA ASN A 41 19.80 -23.59 -12.84
C ASN A 41 19.35 -24.36 -14.09
N GLN A 42 18.30 -25.18 -14.00
CA GLN A 42 17.76 -25.92 -15.14
C GLN A 42 17.20 -24.99 -16.22
N VAL A 43 16.43 -23.97 -15.82
CA VAL A 43 15.84 -22.98 -16.74
C VAL A 43 16.90 -22.14 -17.43
N THR A 44 18.05 -21.94 -16.77
CA THR A 44 19.12 -21.06 -17.24
C THR A 44 20.34 -21.80 -17.80
N PHE A 45 20.31 -23.13 -17.84
CA PHE A 45 21.45 -24.00 -18.21
C PHE A 45 22.08 -23.65 -19.57
N LYS A 46 21.26 -23.22 -20.54
CA LYS A 46 21.73 -22.88 -21.90
C LYS A 46 22.34 -21.48 -22.02
N GLU A 47 22.10 -20.62 -21.02
CA GLU A 47 22.42 -19.21 -21.09
C GLU A 47 23.77 -18.92 -20.43
N THR A 48 24.63 -18.20 -21.14
CA THR A 48 26.02 -17.96 -20.72
C THR A 48 26.20 -16.64 -19.97
N ASN A 49 25.28 -15.68 -20.12
CA ASN A 49 25.34 -14.37 -19.48
C ASN A 49 24.11 -14.09 -18.61
N SER A 50 24.26 -13.23 -17.61
CA SER A 50 23.21 -12.93 -16.62
C SER A 50 21.94 -12.33 -17.23
N TYR A 51 22.04 -11.58 -18.34
CA TYR A 51 20.87 -10.96 -18.94
C TYR A 51 19.98 -12.02 -19.56
N ASP A 52 20.57 -12.91 -20.36
CA ASP A 52 19.86 -14.00 -21.01
C ASP A 52 19.32 -15.00 -19.99
N LYS A 53 20.05 -15.24 -18.88
CA LYS A 53 19.53 -16.02 -17.74
C LYS A 53 18.24 -15.40 -17.16
N MET A 54 18.22 -14.10 -16.90
CA MET A 54 17.01 -13.42 -16.41
C MET A 54 15.88 -13.43 -17.44
N ALA A 55 16.20 -13.25 -18.72
CA ALA A 55 15.23 -13.33 -19.81
C ALA A 55 14.61 -14.74 -19.93
N ALA A 56 15.41 -15.79 -19.76
CA ALA A 56 14.96 -17.18 -19.73
C ALA A 56 14.05 -17.46 -18.53
N ILE A 57 14.42 -16.98 -17.33
CA ILE A 57 13.57 -17.07 -16.12
C ILE A 57 12.21 -16.40 -16.37
N CYS A 58 12.20 -15.15 -16.87
CA CYS A 58 10.94 -14.47 -17.17
C CYS A 58 10.11 -15.21 -18.23
N SER A 59 10.76 -15.73 -19.27
CA SER A 59 10.07 -16.48 -20.33
C SER A 59 9.46 -17.78 -19.82
N TYR A 60 10.17 -18.49 -18.93
CA TYR A 60 9.66 -19.69 -18.25
C TYR A 60 8.43 -19.36 -17.40
N LEU A 61 8.53 -18.33 -16.54
CA LEU A 61 7.42 -17.92 -15.67
C LEU A 61 6.20 -17.42 -16.44
N ARG A 62 6.39 -16.76 -17.59
CA ARG A 62 5.28 -16.29 -18.44
C ARG A 62 4.42 -17.42 -19.04
N GLN A 63 4.85 -18.68 -18.94
CA GLN A 63 4.05 -19.85 -19.31
C GLN A 63 2.95 -20.17 -18.28
N TYR A 64 3.00 -19.57 -17.10
CA TYR A 64 2.04 -19.81 -16.02
C TYR A 64 0.80 -18.92 -16.15
N THR A 65 -0.22 -19.18 -15.34
CA THR A 65 -1.50 -18.49 -15.46
C THR A 65 -1.56 -17.23 -14.60
N TYR A 66 -1.97 -16.10 -15.19
CA TYR A 66 -2.31 -14.91 -14.42
C TYR A 66 -3.72 -15.05 -13.80
N SER A 67 -3.84 -14.91 -12.49
CA SER A 67 -5.11 -14.90 -11.75
C SER A 67 -5.01 -14.08 -10.47
N LYS A 68 -6.03 -13.25 -10.20
CA LYS A 68 -6.22 -12.60 -8.89
C LYS A 68 -6.92 -13.51 -7.88
N ASP A 69 -7.56 -14.57 -8.36
CA ASP A 69 -8.14 -15.63 -7.55
C ASP A 69 -7.05 -16.69 -7.30
N VAL A 70 -6.46 -16.64 -6.11
CA VAL A 70 -5.35 -17.50 -5.66
C VAL A 70 -5.70 -18.12 -4.32
N GLU A 71 -5.28 -19.36 -4.13
CA GLU A 71 -5.38 -20.03 -2.84
C GLU A 71 -4.37 -19.43 -1.85
N GLU A 72 -4.73 -19.37 -0.57
CA GLU A 72 -3.77 -19.00 0.46
C GLU A 72 -2.67 -20.06 0.55
N VAL A 73 -1.41 -19.61 0.50
CA VAL A 73 -0.26 -20.48 0.75
C VAL A 73 -0.25 -20.86 2.22
N SER A 74 -0.15 -22.17 2.50
CA SER A 74 -0.01 -22.68 3.86
C SER A 74 1.20 -22.05 4.54
N LYS A 75 1.06 -21.65 5.81
CA LYS A 75 2.16 -21.06 6.61
C LYS A 75 3.39 -21.97 6.76
N ARG A 76 3.29 -23.26 6.43
CA ARG A 76 4.37 -24.24 6.52
C ARG A 76 5.10 -24.49 5.21
N GLN A 77 4.71 -23.82 4.13
CA GLN A 77 5.23 -24.06 2.79
C GLN A 77 5.89 -22.79 2.26
N ASP A 78 7.04 -22.93 1.57
CA ASP A 78 7.70 -21.80 0.93
C ASP A 78 6.81 -21.26 -0.21
N PHE A 79 6.69 -19.93 -0.25
CA PHE A 79 5.81 -19.22 -1.18
C PHE A 79 6.23 -19.42 -2.64
N VAL A 80 7.54 -19.34 -2.92
CA VAL A 80 8.08 -19.45 -4.28
C VAL A 80 8.01 -20.90 -4.75
N GLU A 81 8.35 -21.85 -3.89
CA GLU A 81 8.21 -23.28 -4.17
C GLU A 81 6.76 -23.66 -4.49
N ASP A 82 5.79 -23.18 -3.70
CA ASP A 82 4.38 -23.46 -3.91
C ASP A 82 3.90 -22.97 -5.28
N PHE A 83 4.29 -21.75 -5.63
CA PHE A 83 3.98 -21.16 -6.92
C PHE A 83 4.61 -21.91 -8.10
N LEU A 84 5.90 -22.25 -7.99
CA LEU A 84 6.67 -22.86 -9.08
C LEU A 84 6.20 -24.27 -9.44
N TYR A 85 5.57 -25.00 -8.52
CA TYR A 85 5.29 -26.42 -8.74
C TYR A 85 3.85 -26.83 -8.52
N ARG A 86 3.14 -26.20 -7.57
CA ARG A 86 1.76 -26.58 -7.25
C ARG A 86 0.77 -25.66 -7.96
N THR A 87 0.76 -24.37 -7.63
CA THR A 87 -0.33 -23.50 -8.08
C THR A 87 -0.15 -23.07 -9.53
N LYS A 88 1.07 -22.67 -9.92
CA LYS A 88 1.40 -22.12 -11.26
C LYS A 88 0.38 -21.09 -11.77
N ARG A 89 -0.25 -20.39 -10.81
CA ARG A 89 -1.36 -19.47 -10.99
C ARG A 89 -1.24 -18.39 -9.93
N GLY A 90 -1.09 -17.14 -10.36
CA GLY A 90 -0.81 -16.02 -9.45
C GLY A 90 -1.04 -14.67 -10.10
N TYR A 91 -0.90 -13.59 -9.34
CA TYR A 91 -0.86 -12.23 -9.88
C TYR A 91 0.58 -11.67 -9.83
N CYS A 92 0.78 -10.42 -10.25
CA CYS A 92 2.11 -9.82 -10.47
C CYS A 92 3.12 -10.06 -9.35
N THR A 93 2.71 -10.02 -8.07
CA THR A 93 3.59 -10.30 -6.92
C THR A 93 4.20 -11.71 -6.95
N TYR A 94 3.44 -12.73 -7.37
CA TYR A 94 3.95 -14.11 -7.45
C TYR A 94 5.04 -14.23 -8.51
N PHE A 95 4.80 -13.65 -9.68
CA PHE A 95 5.75 -13.67 -10.79
C PHE A 95 7.01 -12.86 -10.48
N ALA A 96 6.86 -11.64 -9.97
CA ALA A 96 7.98 -10.76 -9.62
C ALA A 96 8.84 -11.36 -8.49
N THR A 97 8.21 -11.89 -7.44
CA THR A 97 8.92 -12.54 -6.33
C THR A 97 9.69 -13.77 -6.82
N SER A 98 9.04 -14.63 -7.61
CA SER A 98 9.68 -15.86 -8.10
C SER A 98 10.83 -15.55 -9.07
N ALA A 99 10.67 -14.52 -9.92
CA ALA A 99 11.74 -14.07 -10.80
C ALA A 99 12.95 -13.54 -10.03
N ALA A 100 12.73 -12.75 -8.97
CA ALA A 100 13.81 -12.28 -8.11
C ALA A 100 14.52 -13.44 -7.41
N VAL A 101 13.77 -14.33 -6.73
CA VAL A 101 14.35 -15.47 -6.03
C VAL A 101 15.13 -16.40 -6.98
N MET A 102 14.56 -16.75 -8.14
CA MET A 102 15.27 -17.55 -9.15
C MET A 102 16.52 -16.84 -9.69
N GLY A 103 16.49 -15.52 -9.87
CA GLY A 103 17.67 -14.73 -10.26
C GLY A 103 18.79 -14.83 -9.22
N ARG A 104 18.46 -14.66 -7.93
CA ARG A 104 19.44 -14.81 -6.84
C ARG A 104 20.00 -16.23 -6.76
N CYS A 105 19.17 -17.25 -7.02
CA CYS A 105 19.60 -18.64 -7.05
C CYS A 105 20.71 -18.92 -8.06
N VAL A 106 20.79 -18.15 -9.16
CA VAL A 106 21.80 -18.27 -10.21
C VAL A 106 22.86 -17.17 -10.15
N GLY A 107 22.99 -16.50 -9.02
CA GLY A 107 24.05 -15.52 -8.74
C GLY A 107 23.81 -14.13 -9.34
N ILE A 108 22.57 -13.79 -9.68
CA ILE A 108 22.21 -12.48 -10.24
C ILE A 108 21.59 -11.62 -9.13
N PRO A 109 22.17 -10.46 -8.77
CA PRO A 109 21.56 -9.58 -7.79
C PRO A 109 20.24 -9.06 -8.32
N THR A 110 19.16 -9.33 -7.59
CA THR A 110 17.82 -8.92 -7.99
C THR A 110 17.04 -8.34 -6.83
N ARG A 111 16.06 -7.50 -7.14
CA ARG A 111 15.13 -6.93 -6.17
C ARG A 111 13.70 -6.95 -6.67
N TYR A 112 12.78 -7.10 -5.72
CA TYR A 112 11.36 -6.93 -5.92
C TYR A 112 11.01 -5.44 -5.95
N VAL A 113 10.14 -5.03 -6.88
CA VAL A 113 9.67 -3.66 -7.00
C VAL A 113 8.16 -3.64 -7.19
N GLU A 114 7.48 -2.72 -6.49
CA GLU A 114 6.06 -2.39 -6.66
C GLU A 114 5.91 -0.96 -7.13
N GLY A 115 4.86 -0.72 -7.93
CA GLY A 115 4.52 0.61 -8.42
C GLY A 115 3.23 0.59 -9.22
N VAL A 116 3.18 1.44 -10.25
CA VAL A 116 2.02 1.57 -11.14
C VAL A 116 2.43 1.49 -12.60
N ILE A 117 1.63 0.80 -13.41
CA ILE A 117 1.73 0.82 -14.87
C ILE A 117 0.83 1.91 -15.42
N VAL A 118 1.44 2.82 -16.19
CA VAL A 118 0.73 3.79 -17.02
C VAL A 118 0.72 3.26 -18.45
N SER A 119 -0.42 2.70 -18.88
CA SER A 119 -0.60 2.23 -20.25
C SER A 119 -1.19 3.32 -21.15
N LYS A 120 -1.13 3.12 -22.47
CA LYS A 120 -1.78 4.01 -23.44
C LYS A 120 -3.30 4.02 -23.29
N ASP A 121 -3.86 2.93 -22.76
CA ASP A 121 -5.30 2.71 -22.60
C ASP A 121 -5.85 3.25 -21.27
N CYS A 122 -4.98 3.79 -20.40
CA CYS A 122 -5.42 4.46 -19.18
C CYS A 122 -6.46 5.54 -19.54
N LYS A 123 -7.58 5.56 -18.80
CA LYS A 123 -8.61 6.58 -18.98
C LYS A 123 -7.96 7.96 -18.82
N LYS A 124 -8.11 8.80 -19.83
CA LYS A 124 -7.59 10.17 -19.79
C LYS A 124 -8.68 11.11 -19.34
N LYS A 125 -8.31 12.04 -18.47
CA LYS A 125 -9.21 13.09 -18.00
C LYS A 125 -8.44 14.40 -17.99
N LYS A 126 -8.78 15.27 -18.95
CA LYS A 126 -8.19 16.61 -19.08
C LYS A 126 -6.65 16.59 -19.16
N GLY A 127 -6.14 15.71 -20.02
CA GLY A 127 -4.69 15.56 -20.25
C GLY A 127 -3.97 14.61 -19.29
N TYR A 128 -4.60 14.21 -18.17
CA TYR A 128 -4.00 13.31 -17.18
C TYR A 128 -4.43 11.87 -17.38
N SER A 129 -3.52 10.92 -17.17
CA SER A 129 -3.85 9.49 -17.04
C SER A 129 -4.42 9.23 -15.65
N LEU A 130 -5.62 8.66 -15.59
CA LEU A 130 -6.23 8.21 -14.34
C LEU A 130 -5.70 6.82 -13.99
N LEU A 131 -5.19 6.69 -12.76
CA LEU A 131 -4.73 5.43 -12.20
C LEU A 131 -5.69 4.98 -11.10
N ASP A 132 -5.92 3.67 -11.04
CA ASP A 132 -6.75 3.01 -10.03
C ASP A 132 -6.06 1.76 -9.50
N GLY A 133 -6.75 0.98 -8.67
CA GLY A 133 -6.20 -0.27 -8.13
C GLY A 133 -5.79 -1.30 -9.19
N ASN A 134 -6.29 -1.21 -10.42
CA ASN A 134 -5.85 -2.07 -11.53
C ASN A 134 -4.56 -1.57 -12.19
N SER A 135 -4.11 -0.36 -11.85
CA SER A 135 -2.84 0.19 -12.32
C SER A 135 -1.66 -0.29 -11.45
N LEU A 136 -1.90 -0.80 -10.24
CA LEU A 136 -0.87 -1.35 -9.37
C LEU A 136 -0.20 -2.57 -10.01
N HIS A 137 1.13 -2.62 -9.93
CA HIS A 137 1.90 -3.69 -10.54
C HIS A 137 3.21 -3.95 -9.79
N ALA A 138 3.71 -5.17 -9.90
CA ALA A 138 4.98 -5.60 -9.33
C ALA A 138 5.86 -6.22 -10.42
N TRP A 139 7.17 -5.95 -10.37
CA TRP A 139 8.17 -6.48 -11.29
C TRP A 139 9.48 -6.83 -10.55
N CYS A 140 10.39 -7.49 -11.27
CA CYS A 140 11.74 -7.76 -10.80
C CYS A 140 12.71 -6.78 -11.46
N GLU A 141 13.70 -6.28 -10.74
CA GLU A 141 14.86 -5.63 -11.33
C GLU A 141 16.11 -6.45 -11.07
N ALA A 142 16.98 -6.56 -12.07
CA ALA A 142 18.27 -7.23 -11.95
C ALA A 142 19.39 -6.21 -12.16
N TYR A 143 20.45 -6.30 -11.34
CA TYR A 143 21.60 -5.41 -11.43
C TYR A 143 22.65 -5.97 -12.39
N PHE A 144 23.15 -5.11 -13.27
CA PHE A 144 24.26 -5.41 -14.18
C PHE A 144 25.35 -4.36 -13.97
N GLU A 145 26.54 -4.81 -13.63
CA GLU A 145 27.69 -3.92 -13.46
C GLU A 145 27.91 -3.07 -14.73
N GLY A 146 28.12 -1.78 -14.55
CA GLY A 146 28.23 -0.80 -15.64
C GLY A 146 26.91 -0.29 -16.22
N PHE A 147 25.79 -1.00 -16.07
CA PHE A 147 24.47 -0.58 -16.57
C PHE A 147 23.50 -0.17 -15.46
N GLY A 148 23.64 -0.75 -14.27
CA GLY A 148 22.74 -0.54 -13.15
C GLY A 148 21.55 -1.49 -13.14
N TRP A 149 20.44 -1.04 -12.55
CA TRP A 149 19.22 -1.83 -12.41
C TRP A 149 18.39 -1.83 -13.70
N ILE A 150 18.14 -3.02 -14.22
CA ILE A 150 17.33 -3.24 -15.42
C ILE A 150 16.04 -3.96 -15.02
N ARG A 151 14.91 -3.48 -15.56
CA ARG A 151 13.57 -4.06 -15.32
C ARG A 151 13.38 -5.37 -16.09
N PHE A 152 12.86 -6.37 -15.40
CA PHE A 152 12.44 -7.67 -15.92
C PHE A 152 10.98 -7.95 -15.56
N GLU A 153 10.16 -8.20 -16.58
CA GLU A 153 8.73 -8.44 -16.43
C GLU A 153 8.40 -9.93 -16.55
N ALA A 154 8.15 -10.63 -15.44
CA ALA A 154 7.81 -12.05 -15.47
C ALA A 154 6.30 -12.33 -15.64
N THR A 155 5.44 -11.31 -15.54
CA THR A 155 3.99 -11.47 -15.56
C THR A 155 3.48 -11.64 -17.00
N PRO A 156 2.72 -12.70 -17.31
CA PRO A 156 2.12 -12.90 -18.63
C PRO A 156 1.26 -11.70 -19.07
N GLY A 157 1.43 -11.26 -20.32
CA GLY A 157 0.63 -10.19 -20.92
C GLY A 157 0.97 -8.77 -20.44
N TYR A 158 2.05 -8.57 -19.68
CA TYR A 158 2.51 -7.24 -19.24
C TYR A 158 3.77 -6.75 -19.95
N GLY A 159 4.47 -7.59 -20.72
CA GLY A 159 5.68 -7.22 -21.47
C GLY A 159 5.48 -6.03 -22.42
N ASP A 160 4.30 -5.92 -23.03
CA ASP A 160 3.99 -4.86 -24.02
C ASP A 160 3.19 -3.69 -23.43
N LYS A 161 2.80 -3.76 -22.15
CA LYS A 161 1.92 -2.76 -21.52
C LYS A 161 2.64 -1.51 -21.03
N VAL A 162 3.97 -1.53 -20.99
CA VAL A 162 4.78 -0.36 -20.65
C VAL A 162 4.80 0.56 -21.86
N GLY A 163 4.13 1.72 -21.75
CA GLY A 163 4.18 2.73 -22.80
C GLY A 163 5.62 3.11 -23.13
N THR A 164 5.97 3.13 -24.42
CA THR A 164 7.22 3.72 -24.89
C THR A 164 7.18 5.22 -24.63
N TRP A 165 7.92 5.67 -23.62
CA TRP A 165 8.12 7.09 -23.37
C TRP A 165 8.98 7.67 -24.49
N LYS A 166 8.40 8.55 -25.32
CA LYS A 166 9.23 9.40 -26.18
C LYS A 166 9.98 10.37 -25.27
N LYS A 167 11.31 10.28 -25.29
CA LYS A 167 12.19 11.24 -24.61
C LYS A 167 11.91 12.62 -25.21
N THR A 168 11.24 13.49 -24.46
CA THR A 168 11.12 14.91 -24.80
C THR A 168 12.28 15.65 -24.15
N ASN A 169 12.66 16.83 -24.69
CA ASN A 169 13.82 17.58 -24.19
C ASN A 169 13.64 18.20 -22.78
N GLY A 170 12.55 17.88 -22.06
CA GLY A 170 12.29 18.19 -20.64
C GLY A 170 12.16 19.67 -20.27
N ARG A 171 12.89 20.55 -20.98
CA ARG A 171 12.84 21.99 -20.88
C ARG A 171 11.50 22.45 -21.46
N ASN A 172 10.69 23.08 -20.61
CA ASN A 172 9.46 23.80 -20.96
C ASN A 172 8.18 22.95 -21.06
N TYR A 173 8.16 21.69 -20.59
CA TYR A 173 6.90 20.91 -20.55
C TYR A 173 5.86 21.57 -19.62
N TYR A 174 6.28 21.98 -18.42
CA TYR A 174 5.41 22.63 -17.42
C TYR A 174 5.07 24.09 -17.76
N GLU A 175 5.93 24.80 -18.50
CA GLU A 175 5.64 26.15 -19.01
C GLU A 175 4.61 26.15 -20.15
N LYS A 176 4.67 25.13 -21.03
CA LYS A 176 3.74 24.99 -22.16
C LYS A 176 2.44 24.27 -21.81
N ASN A 177 2.40 23.57 -20.68
CA ASN A 177 1.22 22.86 -20.18
C ASN A 177 0.97 23.25 -18.71
N PRO A 178 0.53 24.49 -18.45
CA PRO A 178 0.17 24.90 -17.11
C PRO A 178 -0.93 23.96 -16.57
N ILE A 179 -0.73 23.49 -15.34
CA ILE A 179 -1.67 22.62 -14.64
C ILE A 179 -2.93 23.44 -14.32
N GLU A 180 -3.95 23.38 -15.18
CA GLU A 180 -5.27 23.95 -14.87
C GLU A 180 -5.95 23.10 -13.78
N THR A 181 -5.78 23.52 -12.53
CA THR A 181 -6.38 22.88 -11.34
C THR A 181 -7.91 22.94 -11.34
N SER A 182 -8.50 23.89 -12.09
CA SER A 182 -9.95 24.08 -12.25
C SER A 182 -10.64 22.93 -13.01
N LEU A 183 -9.87 22.06 -13.65
CA LEU A 183 -10.40 21.02 -14.49
C LEU A 183 -10.69 19.71 -13.71
N MET A 184 -10.54 19.60 -12.40
CA MET A 184 -11.00 18.37 -11.71
C MET A 184 -12.55 18.27 -11.71
N PRO A 185 -13.19 17.19 -12.19
CA PRO A 185 -14.64 17.11 -12.17
C PRO A 185 -15.16 16.76 -10.78
N GLU A 186 -16.15 17.52 -10.35
CA GLU A 186 -16.96 17.21 -9.19
C GLU A 186 -17.63 15.84 -9.37
N VAL A 187 -17.46 15.00 -8.36
CA VAL A 187 -18.22 13.77 -8.21
C VAL A 187 -19.59 14.19 -7.68
N SER A 188 -20.58 14.27 -8.56
CA SER A 188 -21.99 14.43 -8.19
C SER A 188 -22.44 13.23 -7.35
N SER A 189 -23.07 13.52 -6.22
CA SER A 189 -23.62 12.55 -5.26
C SER A 189 -25.15 12.65 -5.20
N GLU A 190 -25.84 12.66 -6.35
CA GLU A 190 -27.30 12.66 -6.33
C GLU A 190 -27.86 11.25 -6.08
N PRO A 191 -28.74 11.08 -5.08
CA PRO A 191 -29.41 9.81 -4.83
C PRO A 191 -30.57 9.60 -5.81
N VAL A 192 -30.71 8.38 -6.32
CA VAL A 192 -31.84 7.95 -7.17
C VAL A 192 -33.08 7.74 -6.30
N GLU A 193 -34.16 8.47 -6.62
CA GLU A 193 -35.44 8.43 -5.91
C GLU A 193 -36.34 7.31 -6.47
N ILE A 194 -36.74 6.34 -5.63
CA ILE A 194 -37.69 5.27 -6.00
C ILE A 194 -39.07 5.60 -5.42
N LYS A 195 -40.05 5.85 -6.29
CA LYS A 195 -41.45 6.08 -5.91
C LYS A 195 -42.21 4.76 -5.74
N ALA A 196 -42.63 4.46 -4.52
CA ALA A 196 -43.58 3.38 -4.24
C ALA A 196 -44.99 3.96 -4.02
N LYS A 197 -45.99 3.39 -4.72
CA LYS A 197 -47.42 3.72 -4.54
C LYS A 197 -48.00 2.96 -3.36
N ALA A 198 -48.79 3.67 -2.56
CA ALA A 198 -49.45 3.15 -1.36
C ALA A 198 -50.75 2.39 -1.67
N LEU A 199 -50.97 1.28 -0.98
CA LEU A 199 -52.30 0.70 -0.77
C LEU A 199 -52.49 0.40 0.72
N ARG A 200 -53.58 0.90 1.30
CA ARG A 200 -53.99 0.69 2.70
C ARG A 200 -54.92 -0.53 2.81
N SER A 201 -54.71 -1.37 3.83
CA SER A 201 -55.78 -2.05 4.57
C SER A 201 -55.31 -2.47 5.98
N ASP A 202 -56.27 -2.58 6.91
CA ASP A 202 -56.17 -2.53 8.38
C ASP A 202 -55.46 -3.70 9.11
N VAL A 203 -54.70 -4.55 8.42
CA VAL A 203 -53.92 -5.65 9.03
C VAL A 203 -52.50 -5.21 9.44
N THR A 204 -52.16 -3.95 9.14
CA THR A 204 -50.79 -3.42 9.13
C THR A 204 -50.15 -3.26 10.51
N TYR A 205 -50.85 -2.83 11.57
CA TYR A 205 -50.17 -2.49 12.82
C TYR A 205 -49.59 -3.70 13.57
N ARG A 206 -50.22 -4.89 13.51
CA ARG A 206 -49.71 -6.11 14.16
C ARG A 206 -48.50 -6.68 13.44
N VAL A 207 -48.52 -6.66 12.10
CA VAL A 207 -47.39 -7.06 11.27
C VAL A 207 -46.25 -6.04 11.38
N LEU A 208 -46.55 -4.73 11.43
CA LEU A 208 -45.57 -3.67 11.64
C LEU A 208 -44.95 -3.71 13.04
N LEU A 209 -45.73 -4.01 14.09
CA LEU A 209 -45.19 -4.16 15.44
C LEU A 209 -44.31 -5.41 15.53
N GLY A 210 -44.74 -6.53 14.94
CA GLY A 210 -43.93 -7.74 14.80
C GLY A 210 -42.64 -7.48 14.02
N PHE A 211 -42.72 -6.75 12.91
CA PHE A 211 -41.57 -6.35 12.10
C PHE A 211 -40.66 -5.38 12.86
N MET A 212 -41.19 -4.43 13.63
CA MET A 212 -40.40 -3.50 14.43
C MET A 212 -39.70 -4.22 15.58
N CYS A 213 -40.36 -5.17 16.26
CA CYS A 213 -39.74 -6.04 17.25
C CYS A 213 -38.68 -6.95 16.62
N PHE A 214 -38.92 -7.45 15.41
CA PHE A 214 -37.95 -8.26 14.66
C PHE A 214 -36.73 -7.43 14.22
N VAL A 215 -36.94 -6.21 13.74
CA VAL A 215 -35.87 -5.25 13.43
C VAL A 215 -35.09 -4.88 14.69
N LEU A 216 -35.76 -4.62 15.81
CA LEU A 216 -35.12 -4.38 17.10
C LEU A 216 -34.32 -5.60 17.57
N ALA A 217 -34.85 -6.81 17.42
CA ALA A 217 -34.14 -8.05 17.74
C ALA A 217 -32.92 -8.22 16.83
N ILE A 218 -33.02 -7.93 15.53
CA ILE A 218 -31.88 -7.92 14.60
C ILE A 218 -30.88 -6.85 15.02
N LEU A 219 -31.30 -5.65 15.42
CA LEU A 219 -30.40 -4.59 15.87
C LEU A 219 -29.71 -4.95 17.19
N VAL A 220 -30.39 -5.66 18.08
CA VAL A 220 -29.83 -6.18 19.33
C VAL A 220 -28.85 -7.33 19.05
N ILE A 221 -29.20 -8.28 18.18
CA ILE A 221 -28.33 -9.38 17.74
C ILE A 221 -27.13 -8.82 16.98
N PHE A 222 -27.32 -7.84 16.11
CA PHE A 222 -26.27 -7.13 15.41
C PHE A 222 -25.38 -6.37 16.40
N GLY A 223 -25.97 -5.70 17.39
CA GLY A 223 -25.25 -5.05 18.49
C GLY A 223 -24.42 -6.04 19.32
N MET A 224 -24.98 -7.21 19.63
CA MET A 224 -24.31 -8.31 20.32
C MET A 224 -23.21 -8.95 19.45
N CYS A 225 -23.43 -9.13 18.15
CA CYS A 225 -22.44 -9.63 17.20
C CYS A 225 -21.28 -8.64 17.04
N VAL A 226 -21.58 -7.35 16.89
CA VAL A 226 -20.57 -6.28 16.86
C VAL A 226 -19.83 -6.22 18.21
N TRP A 227 -20.52 -6.38 19.34
CA TRP A 227 -19.89 -6.46 20.67
C TRP A 227 -18.98 -7.68 20.82
N ASN A 228 -19.42 -8.84 20.35
CA ASN A 228 -18.66 -10.08 20.41
C ASN A 228 -17.47 -10.06 19.44
N GLN A 229 -17.62 -9.46 18.25
CA GLN A 229 -16.52 -9.17 17.34
C GLN A 229 -15.55 -8.15 17.95
N ARG A 230 -16.03 -7.13 18.68
CA ARG A 230 -15.19 -6.16 19.40
C ARG A 230 -14.31 -6.84 20.47
N LYS A 231 -14.82 -7.88 21.13
CA LYS A 231 -14.06 -8.68 22.12
C LYS A 231 -13.01 -9.59 21.47
N LYS A 232 -13.16 -9.90 20.17
CA LYS A 232 -12.26 -10.75 19.38
C LYS A 232 -11.24 -9.98 18.52
N ARG A 233 -11.27 -8.65 18.49
CA ARG A 233 -10.32 -7.86 17.68
C ARG A 233 -8.89 -8.02 18.16
N THR A 234 -7.99 -8.32 17.23
CA THR A 234 -6.54 -8.42 17.51
C THR A 234 -6.00 -7.07 17.98
N ARG A 235 -4.87 -7.08 18.69
CA ARG A 235 -4.21 -5.84 19.16
C ARG A 235 -3.95 -4.87 17.99
N ASN A 236 -3.59 -5.39 16.82
CA ASN A 236 -3.33 -4.60 15.61
C ASN A 236 -4.59 -3.90 15.06
N GLU A 237 -5.72 -4.59 15.01
CA GLU A 237 -7.00 -4.00 14.59
C GLU A 237 -7.42 -2.86 15.51
N GLN A 238 -7.18 -3.00 16.81
CA GLN A 238 -7.46 -1.94 17.77
C GLN A 238 -6.52 -0.74 17.59
N CYS A 239 -5.25 -0.96 17.24
CA CYS A 239 -4.30 0.12 16.94
C CYS A 239 -4.68 0.89 15.67
N VAL A 240 -5.04 0.19 14.58
CA VAL A 240 -5.57 0.83 13.36
C VAL A 240 -6.80 1.68 13.69
N TRP A 241 -7.68 1.17 14.56
CA TRP A 241 -8.86 1.92 14.97
C TRP A 241 -8.52 3.17 15.79
N ARG A 242 -7.56 3.10 16.71
CA ARG A 242 -7.08 4.27 17.47
C ARG A 242 -6.52 5.34 16.54
N PHE A 243 -5.70 4.94 15.58
CA PHE A 243 -5.10 5.87 14.62
C PHE A 243 -6.16 6.53 13.73
N LYS A 244 -7.20 5.80 13.29
CA LYS A 244 -8.33 6.40 12.56
C LYS A 244 -9.05 7.50 13.35
N ARG A 245 -9.18 7.35 14.68
CA ARG A 245 -9.78 8.39 15.53
C ARG A 245 -8.91 9.63 15.60
N ILE A 246 -7.60 9.43 15.69
CA ILE A 246 -6.62 10.52 15.70
C ILE A 246 -6.78 11.35 14.42
N LEU A 247 -6.78 10.70 13.25
CA LEU A 247 -7.01 11.36 11.96
C LEU A 247 -8.38 12.05 11.88
N PHE A 248 -9.42 11.44 12.45
CA PHE A 248 -10.75 12.06 12.52
C PHE A 248 -10.74 13.38 13.31
N TYR A 249 -10.14 13.38 14.50
CA TYR A 249 -10.06 14.58 15.33
C TYR A 249 -9.17 15.66 14.71
N LEU A 250 -8.02 15.27 14.16
CA LEU A 250 -7.14 16.18 13.43
C LEU A 250 -7.87 16.83 12.24
N LYS A 251 -8.66 16.05 11.48
CA LYS A 251 -9.52 16.57 10.40
C LYS A 251 -10.54 17.58 10.90
N LYS A 252 -11.14 17.37 12.07
CA LYS A 252 -12.07 18.32 12.69
C LYS A 252 -11.36 19.59 13.14
N LEU A 253 -10.13 19.47 13.65
CA LEU A 253 -9.29 20.61 14.02
C LEU A 253 -8.77 21.40 12.81
N GLY A 254 -8.89 20.85 11.59
CA GLY A 254 -8.51 21.51 10.34
C GLY A 254 -7.29 20.89 9.65
N PHE A 255 -6.70 19.86 10.25
CA PHE A 255 -5.54 19.16 9.72
C PHE A 255 -6.00 17.98 8.87
N ARG A 256 -5.83 18.09 7.56
CA ARG A 256 -6.08 17.02 6.60
C ARG A 256 -4.76 16.61 5.98
N ILE A 257 -4.61 15.31 5.72
CA ILE A 257 -3.52 14.80 4.89
C ILE A 257 -3.69 15.42 3.49
N GLU A 258 -2.65 16.08 3.01
CA GLU A 258 -2.61 16.72 1.69
C GLU A 258 -2.30 15.70 0.59
N TYR A 259 -2.56 16.05 -0.67
CA TYR A 259 -2.36 15.12 -1.77
C TYR A 259 -0.87 14.80 -1.95
N GLY A 260 -0.53 13.51 -1.92
CA GLY A 260 0.85 13.03 -2.02
C GLY A 260 1.64 13.08 -0.71
N GLU A 261 1.04 13.58 0.38
CA GLU A 261 1.69 13.68 1.68
C GLU A 261 1.71 12.31 2.39
N THR A 262 2.90 11.90 2.82
CA THR A 262 3.10 10.71 3.65
C THR A 262 2.65 10.97 5.09
N LEU A 263 2.45 9.91 5.90
CA LEU A 263 2.11 10.09 7.31
C LEU A 263 3.21 10.79 8.12
N ILE A 264 4.47 10.65 7.68
CA ILE A 264 5.64 11.30 8.29
C ILE A 264 5.62 12.80 7.96
N GLU A 265 5.41 13.15 6.69
CA GLU A 265 5.28 14.56 6.30
C GLU A 265 4.05 15.23 6.94
N PHE A 266 2.93 14.49 7.04
CA PHE A 266 1.74 14.94 7.76
C PHE A 266 2.00 15.17 9.24
N ARG A 267 2.74 14.26 9.88
CA ARG A 267 3.20 14.42 11.27
C ARG A 267 3.96 15.71 11.43
N ASP A 268 5.00 15.92 10.62
CA ASP A 268 5.90 17.06 10.73
C ASP A 268 5.14 18.37 10.53
N ARG A 269 4.30 18.46 9.50
CA ARG A 269 3.49 19.67 9.23
C ARG A 269 2.48 19.96 10.35
N VAL A 270 1.83 18.94 10.90
CA VAL A 270 0.89 19.14 12.04
C VAL A 270 1.66 19.57 13.27
N GLN A 271 2.82 18.96 13.53
CA GLN A 271 3.66 19.23 14.68
C GLN A 271 4.19 20.67 14.65
N ASP A 272 4.65 21.13 13.49
CA ASP A 272 5.09 22.52 13.27
C ASP A 272 3.95 23.51 13.50
N LYS A 273 2.78 23.28 12.89
CA LYS A 273 1.62 24.15 13.10
C LYS A 273 1.10 24.17 14.54
N MET A 274 1.15 23.03 15.24
CA MET A 274 0.70 22.94 16.64
C MET A 274 1.70 23.59 17.61
N ARG A 275 3.00 23.56 17.26
CA ARG A 275 4.05 24.29 17.98
C ARG A 275 3.84 25.79 17.90
N ASP A 276 3.50 26.32 16.72
CA ASP A 276 3.23 27.76 16.53
C ASP A 276 2.00 28.25 17.30
N MET A 277 1.09 27.35 17.66
CA MET A 277 -0.09 27.67 18.46
C MET A 277 0.15 27.53 19.98
N GLU A 278 1.38 27.25 20.42
CA GLU A 278 1.76 26.91 21.81
C GLU A 278 0.93 25.78 22.43
N LEU A 279 0.29 24.96 21.60
CA LEU A 279 -0.66 23.99 22.10
C LEU A 279 0.07 22.84 22.80
N TRP A 280 1.26 22.39 22.34
CA TRP A 280 1.85 21.09 22.71
C TRP A 280 3.38 21.07 22.96
N LYS A 281 3.86 19.98 23.59
CA LYS A 281 5.29 19.56 23.63
C LYS A 281 5.64 18.69 22.40
N HIS A 282 6.87 18.81 21.92
CA HIS A 282 7.32 18.30 20.60
C HIS A 282 7.13 16.79 20.35
N GLU A 283 7.08 15.92 21.36
CA GLU A 283 7.30 14.48 21.14
C GLU A 283 6.02 13.64 20.95
N GLN A 284 4.82 14.17 21.24
CA GLN A 284 3.65 13.30 21.41
C GLN A 284 3.00 12.80 20.11
N PHE A 285 2.97 13.62 19.05
CA PHE A 285 2.36 13.16 17.78
C PHE A 285 3.31 12.25 17.00
N GLU A 286 4.60 12.56 17.08
CA GLU A 286 5.68 11.73 16.54
C GLU A 286 5.66 10.30 17.06
N GLU A 287 5.68 10.13 18.37
CA GLU A 287 5.59 8.81 18.99
C GLU A 287 4.36 8.02 18.51
N VAL A 288 3.21 8.68 18.40
CA VAL A 288 1.94 8.03 18.00
C VAL A 288 1.95 7.58 16.54
N VAL A 289 2.58 8.35 15.66
CA VAL A 289 2.76 7.97 14.25
C VAL A 289 3.76 6.84 14.15
N ASP A 290 4.87 6.90 14.90
CA ASP A 290 5.88 5.84 14.91
C ASP A 290 5.33 4.52 15.43
N PHE A 291 4.52 4.52 16.50
CA PHE A 291 3.85 3.30 16.98
C PHE A 291 2.94 2.70 15.91
N TYR A 292 2.20 3.55 15.18
CA TYR A 292 1.33 3.09 14.11
C TYR A 292 2.14 2.51 12.94
N LEU A 293 3.22 3.17 12.52
CA LEU A 293 4.09 2.70 11.43
C LEU A 293 4.82 1.41 11.81
N LYS A 294 5.39 1.35 13.03
CA LYS A 294 6.02 0.16 13.61
C LYS A 294 5.07 -1.04 13.61
N MET A 295 3.83 -0.86 14.07
CA MET A 295 2.85 -1.96 14.07
C MET A 295 2.38 -2.31 12.65
N ARG A 296 2.08 -1.30 11.82
CA ARG A 296 1.49 -1.50 10.49
C ARG A 296 2.46 -2.17 9.51
N PHE A 297 3.74 -1.83 9.60
CA PHE A 297 4.76 -2.25 8.63
C PHE A 297 5.86 -3.14 9.24
N GLY A 298 6.09 -3.09 10.55
CA GLY A 298 7.16 -3.83 11.22
C GLY A 298 6.80 -5.23 11.72
N LYS A 299 5.54 -5.69 11.58
CA LYS A 299 5.03 -6.97 12.15
C LYS A 299 5.20 -7.09 13.69
N VAL A 300 5.42 -5.97 14.39
CA VAL A 300 5.55 -5.92 15.86
C VAL A 300 4.20 -5.56 16.48
N GLU A 301 3.79 -6.26 17.55
CA GLU A 301 2.60 -5.87 18.31
C GLU A 301 2.85 -4.62 19.16
N LEU A 302 1.81 -3.81 19.35
CA LEU A 302 1.89 -2.64 20.23
C LEU A 302 1.99 -3.07 21.70
N GLU A 303 2.92 -2.47 22.44
CA GLU A 303 2.98 -2.60 23.89
C GLU A 303 1.81 -1.88 24.57
N ASP A 304 1.45 -2.30 25.79
CA ASP A 304 0.37 -1.66 26.53
C ASP A 304 0.70 -0.21 26.93
N SER A 305 2.00 0.11 27.08
CA SER A 305 2.55 1.45 27.28
C SER A 305 2.28 2.36 26.07
N GLU A 306 2.66 1.92 24.87
CA GLU A 306 2.43 2.60 23.58
C GLU A 306 0.93 2.80 23.33
N ARG A 307 0.11 1.78 23.65
CA ARG A 307 -1.35 1.86 23.54
C ARG A 307 -1.94 2.96 24.43
N LYS A 308 -1.43 3.07 25.66
CA LYS A 308 -1.88 4.08 26.63
C LYS A 308 -1.52 5.49 26.12
N LYS A 309 -0.33 5.67 25.54
CA LYS A 309 0.08 6.93 24.90
C LYS A 309 -0.86 7.33 23.76
N MET A 310 -1.24 6.40 22.88
CA MET A 310 -2.23 6.69 21.83
C MET A 310 -3.59 7.12 22.38
N GLU A 311 -4.09 6.47 23.44
CA GLU A 311 -5.37 6.88 24.06
C GLU A 311 -5.27 8.23 24.76
N MET A 312 -4.14 8.53 25.41
CA MET A 312 -3.88 9.85 26.00
C MET A 312 -3.89 10.93 24.91
N PHE A 313 -3.27 10.67 23.76
CA PHE A 313 -3.26 11.59 22.63
C PHE A 313 -4.69 11.84 22.09
N ILE A 314 -5.51 10.79 21.96
CA ILE A 314 -6.92 10.95 21.58
C ILE A 314 -7.69 11.77 22.63
N GLY A 315 -7.44 11.53 23.91
CA GLY A 315 -8.02 12.32 25.01
C GLY A 315 -7.69 13.81 24.87
N MET A 316 -6.44 14.13 24.58
CA MET A 316 -5.98 15.49 24.34
C MET A 316 -6.69 16.14 23.14
N LEU A 317 -6.78 15.44 22.00
CA LEU A 317 -7.47 15.96 20.81
C LEU A 317 -8.95 16.28 21.08
N LYS A 318 -9.61 15.52 21.96
CA LYS A 318 -10.98 15.81 22.41
C LYS A 318 -11.07 17.10 23.21
N VAL A 319 -10.09 17.38 24.07
CA VAL A 319 -10.01 18.64 24.84
C VAL A 319 -9.88 19.82 23.87
N LEU A 320 -9.01 19.72 22.88
CA LEU A 320 -8.83 20.78 21.87
C LEU A 320 -10.09 21.01 21.03
N CYS A 321 -10.78 19.94 20.62
CA CYS A 321 -12.07 20.09 19.97
C CYS A 321 -13.10 20.78 20.87
N ARG A 322 -13.06 20.54 22.19
CA ARG A 322 -13.93 21.18 23.16
C ARG A 322 -13.62 22.67 23.31
N GLU A 323 -12.34 23.04 23.31
CA GLU A 323 -11.89 24.44 23.37
C GLU A 323 -12.27 25.19 22.08
N LYS A 324 -11.98 24.60 20.91
CA LYS A 324 -12.24 25.21 19.60
C LYS A 324 -13.72 25.33 19.25
N PHE A 325 -14.54 24.33 19.60
CA PHE A 325 -15.93 24.25 19.16
C PHE A 325 -16.98 24.41 20.27
N GLY A 326 -16.56 24.47 21.53
CA GLY A 326 -17.45 24.49 22.69
C GLY A 326 -18.06 23.12 23.02
N LYS A 327 -18.66 23.01 24.21
CA LYS A 327 -19.14 21.73 24.78
C LYS A 327 -20.18 21.01 23.89
N GLY A 328 -21.15 21.74 23.35
CA GLY A 328 -22.25 21.17 22.55
C GLY A 328 -21.79 20.58 21.21
N ARG A 329 -21.03 21.35 20.43
CA ARG A 329 -20.52 20.89 19.12
C ARG A 329 -19.45 19.81 19.28
N CYS A 330 -18.63 19.88 20.32
CA CYS A 330 -17.69 18.78 20.64
C CYS A 330 -18.41 17.48 21.01
N TRP A 331 -19.55 17.55 21.71
CA TRP A 331 -20.35 16.37 22.00
C TRP A 331 -20.88 15.70 20.73
N MET A 332 -21.35 16.48 19.75
CA MET A 332 -21.72 15.94 18.42
C MET A 332 -20.54 15.29 17.70
N ILE A 333 -19.35 15.90 17.75
CA ILE A 333 -18.13 15.32 17.15
C ILE A 333 -17.77 13.97 17.80
N VAL A 334 -17.96 13.83 19.12
CA VAL A 334 -17.75 12.55 19.82
C VAL A 334 -18.83 11.51 19.46
N LEU A 335 -20.05 11.94 19.15
CA LEU A 335 -21.08 11.03 18.63
C LEU A 335 -20.74 10.57 17.20
N GLU A 336 -20.28 11.47 16.34
CA GLU A 336 -19.80 11.12 15.00
C GLU A 336 -18.61 10.15 15.04
N GLU A 337 -17.66 10.35 15.96
CA GLU A 337 -16.56 9.41 16.21
C GLU A 337 -17.08 7.99 16.49
N LYS A 338 -18.17 7.86 17.27
CA LYS A 338 -18.79 6.58 17.58
C LYS A 338 -19.51 5.95 16.39
N MET A 339 -19.86 6.72 15.35
CA MET A 339 -20.45 6.21 14.10
C MET A 339 -19.39 5.75 13.09
N ILE A 340 -18.13 6.16 13.24
CA ILE A 340 -16.98 5.67 12.45
C ILE A 340 -16.56 4.24 12.90
N ARG A 341 -17.29 3.64 13.84
CA ARG A 341 -16.82 2.58 14.75
C ARG A 341 -17.30 1.17 14.45
#